data_AF-G0LBC5-F1
#
_entry.id   AF-G0LBC5-F1
#
_cell.length_a   1.000
_cell.length_b   1.000
_cell.length_c   1.000
_cell.angle_alpha   90.00
_cell.angle_beta   90.00
_cell.angle_gamma   90.00
#
_symmetry.space_group_name_H-M   'P 1'
#
loop_
_entity.id
_entity.type
_entity.pdbx_description
1 polymer ?
#
loop_
_entity_poly.entity_id
_entity_poly.type
_entity_poly.pdbx_seq_one_letter_code
_entity_poly.pdbx_strand_id
1 'polypeptide(L)'
;MKTNRTKEMFLYGCTILMIAFMCSCSKDNPVNPLGGCASGVWSQNILDETAALSAAGQAYSENPTAENCNKYKAAAIDYFNALKGWADCVPGTNKAEYDKAIKEAKENVDKDGCD
;
A
#
# COMPACT_ATOMS: atom_id res chain seq x y z
N MET A 1 4.64 -48.33 -25.87
CA MET A 1 4.88 -46.92 -25.45
C MET A 1 3.61 -46.38 -24.82
N LYS A 2 3.61 -46.13 -23.49
CA LYS A 2 2.49 -45.53 -22.76
C LYS A 2 2.74 -44.02 -22.68
N THR A 3 1.97 -43.22 -23.40
CA THR A 3 2.11 -41.75 -23.41
C THR A 3 1.36 -41.13 -22.23
N ASN A 4 2.13 -40.62 -21.25
CA ASN A 4 1.71 -39.85 -20.07
C ASN A 4 1.17 -38.45 -20.43
N ARG A 5 0.17 -38.33 -21.31
CA ARG A 5 -0.33 -37.01 -21.78
C ARG A 5 -1.39 -36.34 -20.87
N THR A 6 -1.91 -37.03 -19.86
CA THR A 6 -3.00 -36.52 -19.02
C THR A 6 -2.56 -35.71 -17.81
N LYS A 7 -1.33 -35.87 -17.32
CA LYS A 7 -0.81 -35.12 -16.16
C LYS A 7 -0.40 -33.69 -16.51
N GLU A 8 0.14 -33.50 -17.72
CA GLU A 8 0.51 -32.18 -18.25
C GLU A 8 -0.71 -31.29 -18.45
N MET A 9 -1.82 -31.83 -18.99
CA MET A 9 -3.05 -31.06 -19.24
C MET A 9 -3.73 -30.55 -17.95
N PHE A 10 -3.57 -31.25 -16.82
CA PHE A 10 -4.15 -30.81 -15.54
C PHE A 10 -3.36 -29.66 -14.90
N LEU A 11 -2.04 -29.60 -15.13
CA LEU A 11 -1.17 -28.57 -14.56
C LEU A 11 -1.40 -27.18 -15.19
N TYR A 12 -1.73 -27.14 -16.48
CA TYR A 12 -2.02 -25.88 -17.21
C TYR A 12 -3.43 -25.33 -16.92
N GLY A 13 -4.38 -26.17 -16.50
CA GLY A 13 -5.74 -25.72 -16.14
C GLY A 13 -5.77 -24.93 -14.82
N CYS A 14 -4.98 -25.34 -13.83
CA CYS A 14 -4.93 -24.68 -12.53
C CYS A 14 -4.20 -23.31 -12.55
N THR A 15 -3.25 -23.12 -13.47
CA THR A 15 -2.49 -21.85 -13.58
C THR A 15 -3.33 -20.73 -14.20
N ILE A 16 -4.20 -21.04 -15.17
CA ILE A 16 -5.07 -20.05 -15.82
C ILE A 16 -6.18 -19.56 -14.86
N LEU A 17 -6.66 -20.43 -13.97
CA LEU A 17 -7.69 -20.08 -12.99
C LEU A 17 -7.17 -19.12 -11.90
N MET A 18 -5.88 -19.17 -11.55
CA MET A 18 -5.27 -18.25 -10.57
C MET A 18 -5.02 -16.85 -11.15
N ILE A 19 -4.78 -16.71 -12.45
CA ILE A 19 -4.63 -15.41 -13.11
C ILE A 19 -5.98 -14.67 -13.21
N ALA A 20 -7.10 -15.41 -13.32
CA ALA A 20 -8.44 -14.82 -13.37
C ALA A 20 -8.87 -14.15 -12.06
N PHE A 21 -8.30 -14.54 -10.91
CA PHE A 21 -8.55 -13.88 -9.63
C PHE A 21 -7.77 -12.55 -9.46
N MET A 22 -6.76 -12.30 -10.30
CA MET A 22 -5.98 -11.05 -10.26
C MET A 22 -6.61 -9.91 -11.08
N CYS A 23 -7.70 -10.17 -11.81
CA CYS A 23 -8.38 -9.18 -12.65
C CYS A 23 -9.81 -8.84 -12.16
N SER A 24 -10.09 -8.92 -10.86
CA SER A 24 -11.34 -8.37 -10.31
C SER A 24 -11.19 -6.87 -10.04
N CYS A 25 -11.23 -6.11 -11.13
CA CYS A 25 -11.70 -4.72 -11.12
C CYS A 25 -12.57 -4.53 -12.37
N SER A 26 -13.77 -5.10 -12.32
CA SER A 26 -14.83 -4.79 -13.29
C SER A 26 -15.24 -3.35 -13.08
N LYS A 27 -14.95 -2.55 -14.09
CA LYS A 27 -15.20 -1.12 -14.19
C LYS A 27 -16.61 -0.92 -14.72
N ASP A 28 -17.59 -0.76 -13.83
CA ASP A 28 -18.89 -0.17 -14.16
C ASP A 28 -19.56 0.38 -12.90
N ASN A 29 -19.42 1.69 -12.65
CA ASN A 29 -20.51 2.50 -12.11
C ASN A 29 -20.27 4.00 -12.38
N PRO A 30 -21.32 4.76 -12.73
CA PRO A 30 -21.21 6.10 -13.30
C PRO A 30 -20.89 7.13 -12.21
N VAL A 31 -19.81 7.90 -12.46
CA VAL A 31 -19.53 9.21 -11.87
C VAL A 31 -19.58 9.27 -10.33
N ASN A 32 -18.55 8.70 -9.69
CA ASN A 32 -18.02 9.09 -8.38
C ASN A 32 -19.04 9.41 -7.25
N PRO A 33 -19.88 8.45 -6.80
CA PRO A 33 -20.79 8.66 -5.67
C PRO A 33 -20.08 8.72 -4.30
N LEU A 34 -18.77 8.44 -4.25
CA LEU A 34 -17.96 8.41 -3.03
C LEU A 34 -16.86 9.50 -2.99
N GLY A 35 -16.90 10.49 -3.88
CA GLY A 35 -16.01 11.65 -3.84
C GLY A 35 -14.52 11.31 -3.75
N GLY A 36 -13.84 10.98 -4.85
CA GLY A 36 -12.37 10.83 -4.85
C GLY A 36 -11.89 9.50 -4.24
N CYS A 37 -12.56 8.99 -3.21
CA CYS A 37 -12.25 7.75 -2.47
C CYS A 37 -12.32 6.48 -3.32
N ALA A 38 -13.23 6.44 -4.31
CA ALA A 38 -13.44 5.27 -5.17
C ALA A 38 -12.62 5.30 -6.48
N SER A 39 -11.82 6.35 -6.71
CA SER A 39 -11.28 6.67 -8.04
C SER A 39 -9.96 5.98 -8.38
N GLY A 40 -9.47 5.06 -7.56
CA GLY A 40 -8.13 4.45 -7.72
C GLY A 40 -6.96 5.40 -7.40
N VAL A 41 -7.18 6.72 -7.43
CA VAL A 41 -6.20 7.75 -7.03
C VAL A 41 -5.80 7.62 -5.55
N TRP A 42 -6.73 7.22 -4.68
CA TRP A 42 -6.46 6.86 -3.29
C TRP A 42 -5.38 5.78 -3.18
N SER A 43 -5.55 4.73 -3.98
CA SER A 43 -4.61 3.62 -4.02
C SER A 43 -3.28 4.09 -4.59
N GLN A 44 -3.25 4.87 -5.67
CA GLN A 44 -1.98 5.24 -6.31
C GLN A 44 -1.12 6.13 -5.43
N ASN A 45 -1.69 7.18 -4.83
CA ASN A 45 -0.93 8.09 -3.98
C ASN A 45 -0.34 7.38 -2.74
N ILE A 46 -1.12 6.51 -2.09
CA ILE A 46 -0.61 5.72 -0.96
C ILE A 46 0.46 4.72 -1.42
N LEU A 47 0.29 4.09 -2.58
CA LEU A 47 1.27 3.14 -3.13
C LEU A 47 2.60 3.83 -3.44
N ASP A 48 2.57 5.04 -3.99
CA ASP A 48 3.76 5.82 -4.30
C ASP A 48 4.54 6.16 -3.01
N GLU A 49 3.87 6.67 -1.98
CA GLU A 49 4.51 6.95 -0.68
C GLU A 49 4.98 5.68 0.03
N THR A 50 4.26 4.57 -0.10
CA THR A 50 4.68 3.27 0.46
C THR A 50 5.95 2.76 -0.20
N ALA A 51 6.09 2.92 -1.51
CA ALA A 51 7.29 2.57 -2.25
C ALA A 51 8.47 3.47 -1.84
N ALA A 52 8.24 4.78 -1.70
CA ALA A 52 9.25 5.73 -1.24
C ALA A 52 9.74 5.40 0.18
N LEU A 53 8.81 5.11 1.11
CA LEU A 53 9.13 4.67 2.47
C LEU A 53 9.94 3.37 2.47
N SER A 54 9.54 2.39 1.66
CA SER A 54 10.24 1.11 1.55
C SER A 54 11.67 1.28 1.03
N ALA A 55 11.86 2.14 0.01
CA ALA A 55 13.17 2.44 -0.54
C ALA A 55 14.06 3.18 0.47
N ALA A 56 13.51 4.16 1.20
CA ALA A 56 14.24 4.87 2.24
C ALA A 56 14.61 3.94 3.40
N GLY A 57 13.73 3.01 3.77
CA GLY A 57 14.00 1.97 4.78
C GLY A 57 15.12 1.03 4.37
N GLN A 58 15.16 0.60 3.10
CA GLN A 58 16.26 -0.19 2.56
C GLN A 58 17.57 0.59 2.58
N ALA A 59 17.57 1.84 2.12
CA ALA A 59 18.77 2.69 2.11
C ALA A 59 19.34 2.93 3.52
N TYR A 60 18.47 3.10 4.53
CA TYR A 60 18.91 3.20 5.92
C TYR A 60 19.45 1.86 6.45
N SER A 61 18.77 0.75 6.14
CA SER A 61 19.22 -0.59 6.55
C SER A 61 20.58 -0.96 5.94
N GLU A 62 20.85 -0.55 4.71
CA GLU A 62 22.12 -0.80 4.02
C GLU A 62 23.23 0.14 4.50
N ASN A 63 22.88 1.38 4.86
CA ASN A 63 23.82 2.40 5.28
C ASN A 63 23.21 3.29 6.38
N PRO A 64 23.35 2.92 7.66
CA PRO A 64 22.69 3.58 8.78
C PRO A 64 23.41 4.87 9.19
N THR A 65 23.30 5.88 8.33
CA THR A 65 23.77 7.25 8.61
C THR A 65 22.62 8.12 9.11
N ALA A 66 22.95 9.19 9.83
CA ALA A 66 21.96 10.20 10.21
C ALA A 66 21.23 10.79 8.99
N GLU A 67 21.90 10.94 7.85
CA GLU A 67 21.28 11.41 6.61
C GLU A 67 20.22 10.42 6.10
N ASN A 68 20.56 9.13 5.98
CA ASN A 68 19.62 8.12 5.51
C ASN A 68 18.47 7.89 6.48
N CYS A 69 18.75 8.01 7.78
CA CYS A 69 17.71 7.94 8.78
C CYS A 69 16.74 9.12 8.69
N ASN A 70 17.23 10.35 8.50
CA ASN A 70 16.37 11.50 8.26
C ASN A 70 15.53 11.36 6.99
N LYS A 71 16.08 10.76 5.92
CA LYS A 71 15.31 10.43 4.71
C LYS A 71 14.22 9.41 4.98
N TYR A 72 14.51 8.37 5.77
CA TYR A 72 13.52 7.39 6.19
C TYR A 72 12.39 8.03 7.03
N LYS A 73 12.73 8.88 8.01
CA LYS A 73 11.75 9.62 8.82
C LYS A 73 10.87 10.52 7.94
N ALA A 74 11.47 11.28 7.03
CA ALA A 74 10.74 12.13 6.10
C ALA A 74 9.74 11.32 5.25
N ALA A 75 10.19 10.21 4.64
CA ALA A 75 9.32 9.34 3.86
C ALA A 75 8.18 8.72 4.69
N ALA A 76 8.42 8.42 5.97
CA ALA A 76 7.37 7.92 6.85
C ALA A 76 6.32 9.00 7.17
N ILE A 77 6.77 10.24 7.42
CA ILE A 77 5.88 11.39 7.62
C ILE A 77 5.05 11.66 6.37
N ASP A 78 5.64 11.57 5.17
CA ASP A 78 4.95 11.77 3.89
C ASP A 78 3.88 10.69 3.65
N TYR A 79 4.20 9.42 3.94
CA TYR A 79 3.22 8.33 3.93
C TYR A 79 2.03 8.59 4.88
N PHE A 80 2.28 9.05 6.11
CA PHE A 80 1.20 9.40 7.04
C PHE A 80 0.44 10.67 6.64
N ASN A 81 1.07 11.61 5.93
CA ASN A 81 0.40 12.78 5.35
C ASN A 81 -0.53 12.36 4.22
N ALA A 82 -0.09 11.47 3.33
CA ALA A 82 -0.92 10.89 2.30
C ALA A 82 -2.14 10.21 2.90
N LEU A 83 -1.96 9.31 3.87
CA LEU A 83 -3.07 8.69 4.61
C LEU A 83 -4.05 9.74 5.18
N LYS A 84 -3.55 10.77 5.86
CA LYS A 84 -4.40 11.83 6.42
C LYS A 84 -5.20 12.59 5.36
N GLY A 85 -4.64 12.77 4.16
CA GLY A 85 -5.35 13.38 3.02
C GLY A 85 -6.61 12.62 2.59
N TRP A 86 -6.74 11.36 3.02
CA TRP A 86 -7.88 10.49 2.73
C TRP A 86 -8.77 10.24 3.95
N ALA A 87 -8.63 11.02 5.03
CA ALA A 87 -9.45 10.90 6.23
C ALA A 87 -10.96 11.04 5.95
N ASP A 88 -11.34 11.78 4.90
CA ASP A 88 -12.74 11.94 4.50
C ASP A 88 -13.32 10.67 3.85
N CYS A 89 -12.46 9.72 3.45
CA CYS A 89 -12.86 8.41 2.94
C CYS A 89 -13.06 7.37 4.05
N VAL A 90 -12.71 7.72 5.30
CA VAL A 90 -12.90 6.86 6.45
C VAL A 90 -14.33 7.03 6.97
N PRO A 91 -15.09 5.94 7.18
CA PRO A 91 -16.41 6.02 7.78
C PRO A 91 -16.38 6.80 9.10
N GLY A 92 -17.36 7.68 9.32
CA GLY A 92 -17.36 8.62 10.45
C GLY A 92 -17.22 7.96 11.83
N THR A 93 -17.69 6.73 12.00
CA THR A 93 -17.51 5.94 13.24
C THR A 93 -16.04 5.64 13.55
N ASN A 94 -15.18 5.57 12.53
CA ASN A 94 -13.78 5.18 12.65
C ASN A 94 -12.82 6.37 12.46
N LYS A 95 -13.32 7.54 12.05
CA LYS A 95 -12.50 8.71 11.71
C LYS A 95 -11.65 9.20 12.90
N ALA A 96 -12.22 9.23 14.10
CA ALA A 96 -11.49 9.67 15.29
C ALA A 96 -10.34 8.72 15.65
N GLU A 97 -10.55 7.40 15.53
CA GLU A 97 -9.53 6.39 15.75
C GLU A 97 -8.44 6.45 14.67
N TYR A 98 -8.84 6.65 13.42
CA TYR A 98 -7.92 6.84 12.29
C TYR A 98 -7.01 8.07 12.46
N ASP A 99 -7.60 9.23 12.78
CA ASP A 99 -6.86 10.47 13.01
C ASP A 99 -5.90 10.33 14.22
N LYS A 100 -6.34 9.63 15.26
CA LYS A 100 -5.51 9.31 16.43
C LYS A 100 -4.33 8.41 16.06
N ALA A 101 -4.57 7.31 15.35
CA ALA A 101 -3.53 6.36 14.95
C ALA A 101 -2.46 7.03 14.07
N ILE A 102 -2.86 7.88 13.12
CA ILE A 102 -1.92 8.66 12.30
C ILE A 102 -1.08 9.61 13.15
N LYS A 103 -1.71 10.28 14.12
CA LYS A 103 -1.00 11.20 15.02
C LYS A 103 0.03 10.45 15.86
N GLU A 104 -0.37 9.35 16.49
CA GLU A 104 0.52 8.52 17.31
C GLU A 104 1.68 7.96 16.48
N ALA A 105 1.42 7.49 15.26
CA ALA A 105 2.45 6.99 14.38
C ALA A 105 3.48 8.05 13.98
N LYS A 106 3.04 9.29 13.70
CA LYS A 106 3.95 10.43 13.45
C LYS A 106 4.80 10.78 14.66
N GLU A 107 4.18 10.83 15.84
CA GLU A 107 4.93 11.08 17.08
C GLU A 107 5.96 9.98 17.35
N ASN A 108 5.65 8.73 17.04
CA ASN A 108 6.60 7.62 17.19
C ASN A 108 7.73 7.72 16.17
N VAL A 109 7.46 8.10 14.91
CA VAL A 109 8.54 8.37 13.95
C VAL A 109 9.47 9.45 14.50
N ASP A 110 8.94 10.54 15.05
CA ASP A 110 9.75 11.62 15.59
C ASP A 110 10.57 11.18 16.81
N LYS A 111 9.96 10.43 17.74
CA LYS A 111 10.56 9.96 19.00
C LYS A 111 11.54 8.78 18.86
N ASP A 112 11.23 7.82 17.99
CA ASP A 112 11.90 6.51 17.94
C ASP A 112 12.94 6.40 16.80
N GLY A 113 13.23 7.47 16.07
CA GLY A 113 14.03 7.40 14.85
C GLY A 113 15.47 7.90 14.98
N CYS A 114 16.43 6.98 14.74
CA CYS A 114 17.88 7.12 14.50
C CYS A 114 18.80 6.96 15.73
N ASP A 115 19.15 5.72 16.08
CA ASP A 115 20.28 5.37 16.96
C ASP A 115 21.42 4.73 16.14
#